data_AF-A0A9E7HND6-F1
#
_entry.id   AF-A0A9E7HND6-F1
#
_cell.length_a   1.000
_cell.length_b   1.000
_cell.length_c   1.000
_cell.angle_alpha   90.00
_cell.angle_beta   90.00
_cell.angle_gamma   90.00
#
_symmetry.space_group_name_H-M   'P 1'
#
loop_
_entity.id
_entity.type
_entity.pdbx_description
1 polymer ?
#
loop_
_entity_poly.entity_id
_entity_poly.type
_entity_poly.pdbx_seq_one_letter_code
_entity_poly.pdbx_strand_id
1 'polypeptide(L)'
;MVQKCDGLPLAIKVLAGVLRSKRSTMEWERVLRSDLWRMKKLDEKVPGVLYLSYEDLPSHLKQCFLHCSLFPDKADMYRRDLTRLWVAEGFTEENGELSMEEIAEDYFQDLIPPL
;
A
#
# COMPACT_ATOMS: atom_id res chain seq x y z
N MET A 1 -2.21 15.63 -13.36
CA MET A 1 -2.32 14.35 -12.61
C MET A 1 -1.99 13.16 -13.50
N VAL A 2 -2.73 12.92 -14.61
CA VAL A 2 -2.43 11.84 -15.58
C VAL A 2 -0.98 11.86 -16.11
N GLN A 3 -0.45 13.05 -16.42
CA GLN A 3 0.94 13.21 -16.85
C GLN A 3 1.97 12.82 -15.78
N LYS A 4 1.66 12.94 -14.47
CA LYS A 4 2.57 12.50 -13.39
C LYS A 4 2.60 10.98 -13.25
N CYS A 5 1.57 10.30 -13.74
CA CYS A 5 1.46 8.85 -13.74
C CYS A 5 1.95 8.21 -15.06
N ASP A 6 2.56 9.00 -15.95
CA ASP A 6 3.00 8.58 -17.29
C ASP A 6 1.89 7.86 -18.10
N GLY A 7 0.62 8.15 -17.82
CA GLY A 7 -0.55 7.50 -18.44
C GLY A 7 -0.78 6.03 -18.05
N LEU A 8 0.01 5.47 -17.13
CA LEU A 8 -0.11 4.07 -16.72
C LEU A 8 -1.38 3.87 -15.86
N PRO A 9 -2.30 2.98 -16.23
CA PRO A 9 -3.54 2.75 -15.47
C PRO A 9 -3.30 2.37 -14.02
N LEU A 10 -2.28 1.54 -13.75
CA LEU A 10 -1.91 1.15 -12.39
C LEU A 10 -1.43 2.34 -11.56
N ALA A 11 -0.59 3.20 -12.14
CA ALA A 11 -0.11 4.42 -11.49
C ALA A 11 -1.27 5.36 -11.12
N ILE A 12 -2.26 5.48 -12.00
CA ILE A 12 -3.46 6.30 -11.75
C ILE A 12 -4.29 5.69 -10.62
N LYS A 13 -4.51 4.38 -10.62
CA LYS A 13 -5.28 3.67 -9.58
C LYS A 13 -4.62 3.82 -8.21
N VAL A 14 -3.31 3.69 -8.14
CA VAL A 14 -2.52 3.86 -6.92
C VAL A 14 -2.62 5.29 -6.39
N LEU A 15 -2.44 6.29 -7.26
CA LEU A 15 -2.60 7.69 -6.88
C LEU A 15 -4.03 7.99 -6.39
N ALA A 16 -5.04 7.44 -7.05
CA ALA A 16 -6.43 7.59 -6.62
C ALA A 16 -6.66 6.99 -5.23
N GLY A 17 -6.05 5.84 -4.93
CA GLY A 17 -6.06 5.22 -3.60
C GLY A 17 -5.43 6.13 -2.53
N VAL A 18 -4.24 6.66 -2.78
CA VAL A 18 -3.55 7.60 -1.88
C VAL A 18 -4.38 8.86 -1.63
N LEU A 19 -5.03 9.40 -2.67
CA LEU A 19 -5.84 10.62 -2.53
C LEU A 19 -7.18 10.37 -1.84
N ARG A 20 -7.71 9.13 -1.87
CA ARG A 20 -9.00 8.77 -1.25
C ARG A 20 -9.05 9.11 0.23
N SER A 21 -7.92 9.02 0.94
CA SER A 21 -7.83 9.30 2.38
C SER A 21 -7.68 10.79 2.72
N LYS A 22 -7.47 11.67 1.73
CA LYS A 22 -7.17 13.10 1.95
C LYS A 22 -8.43 13.97 1.83
N ARG A 23 -8.68 14.83 2.82
CA ARG A 23 -9.95 15.58 2.97
C ARG A 23 -9.90 17.00 2.42
N SER A 24 -8.72 17.56 2.20
CA SER A 24 -8.53 18.94 1.76
C SER A 24 -7.72 19.07 0.47
N THR A 25 -8.00 20.11 -0.31
CA THR A 25 -7.21 20.46 -1.51
C THR A 25 -5.74 20.70 -1.19
N MET A 26 -5.43 21.18 0.02
CA MET A 26 -4.05 21.40 0.46
C MET A 26 -3.28 20.08 0.66
N GLU A 27 -3.92 19.05 1.22
CA GLU A 27 -3.32 17.71 1.31
C GLU A 27 -3.10 17.10 -0.07
N TRP A 28 -4.03 17.30 -0.99
CA TRP A 28 -3.90 16.86 -2.37
C TRP A 28 -2.71 17.55 -3.06
N GLU A 29 -2.58 18.87 -2.89
CA GLU A 29 -1.43 19.62 -3.41
C GLU A 29 -0.11 19.14 -2.81
N ARG A 30 -0.07 18.81 -1.52
CA ARG A 30 1.12 18.28 -0.87
C ARG A 30 1.55 16.94 -1.47
N VAL A 31 0.60 16.03 -1.72
CA VAL A 31 0.87 14.77 -2.43
C VAL A 31 1.41 15.07 -3.83
N LEU A 32 0.76 15.94 -4.61
CA LEU A 32 1.16 16.26 -5.98
C LEU A 32 2.53 16.97 -6.07
N ARG A 33 2.89 17.77 -5.07
CA ARG A 33 4.17 18.50 -5.00
C ARG A 33 5.29 17.71 -4.32
N SER A 34 5.00 16.52 -3.78
CA SER A 34 5.97 15.69 -3.07
C SER A 34 7.23 15.41 -3.90
N ASP A 35 8.41 15.55 -3.29
CA ASP A 35 9.69 15.22 -3.92
C ASP A 35 9.83 13.71 -4.22
N LEU A 36 8.95 12.88 -3.67
CA LEU A 36 8.90 11.45 -3.96
C LEU A 36 8.53 11.15 -5.42
N TRP A 37 7.81 12.05 -6.11
CA TRP A 37 7.62 11.95 -7.58
C TRP A 37 8.94 12.10 -8.35
N ARG A 38 9.93 12.77 -7.76
CA ARG A 38 11.28 12.96 -8.31
C ARG A 38 12.21 11.81 -7.96
N MET A 39 11.80 10.88 -7.07
CA MET A 39 12.44 9.57 -6.89
C MET A 39 12.15 8.63 -8.07
N LYS A 40 12.26 9.14 -9.31
CA LYS A 40 12.34 8.36 -10.56
C LYS A 40 13.59 7.47 -10.63
N LYS A 41 14.26 7.19 -9.50
CA LYS A 41 15.59 6.58 -9.42
C LYS A 41 15.78 5.56 -8.28
N LEU A 42 14.70 4.99 -7.73
CA LEU A 42 14.91 3.75 -6.93
C LEU A 42 15.26 2.57 -7.86
N ASP A 43 14.73 2.57 -9.08
CA ASP A 43 15.16 1.81 -10.26
C ASP A 43 14.29 2.32 -11.43
N GLU A 44 14.69 2.18 -12.70
CA GLU A 44 13.82 2.53 -13.85
C GLU A 44 12.52 1.69 -13.86
N LYS A 45 12.50 0.61 -13.08
CA LYS A 45 11.45 -0.40 -13.03
C LYS A 45 10.34 -0.13 -12.02
N VAL A 46 10.55 0.75 -11.03
CA VAL A 46 9.54 1.03 -10.00
C VAL A 46 8.97 2.43 -10.19
N PRO A 47 7.74 2.57 -10.70
CA PRO A 47 7.06 3.86 -10.79
C PRO A 47 7.08 4.60 -9.44
N GLY A 48 7.54 5.87 -9.42
CA GLY A 48 7.61 6.67 -8.18
C GLY A 48 6.28 6.83 -7.44
N VAL A 49 5.16 6.61 -8.13
CA VAL A 49 3.82 6.55 -7.54
C VAL A 49 3.60 5.33 -6.63
N LEU A 50 4.24 4.19 -6.92
CA LEU A 50 4.19 3.00 -6.06
C LEU A 50 4.99 3.26 -4.78
N TYR A 51 6.16 3.89 -4.91
CA TYR A 51 6.94 4.31 -3.76
C TYR A 51 6.17 5.31 -2.89
N LEU A 52 5.51 6.29 -3.52
CA LEU A 52 4.61 7.23 -2.83
C LEU A 52 3.48 6.54 -2.07
N SER A 53 2.86 5.54 -2.69
CA SER A 53 1.81 4.76 -2.04
C SER A 53 2.34 3.97 -0.86
N TYR A 54 3.53 3.38 -1.00
CA TYR A 54 4.19 2.69 0.10
C TYR A 54 4.54 3.65 1.23
N GLU A 55 5.02 4.85 0.92
CA GLU A 55 5.35 5.85 1.93
C GLU A 55 4.13 6.39 2.68
N ASP A 56 2.99 6.50 2.02
CA ASP A 56 1.71 6.95 2.62
C ASP A 56 1.00 5.84 3.42
N LEU A 57 1.43 4.59 3.32
CA LEU A 57 0.88 3.49 4.13
C LEU A 57 1.20 3.70 5.63
N PRO A 58 0.22 3.43 6.53
CA PRO A 58 0.48 3.29 7.96
C PRO A 58 1.62 2.31 8.24
N SER A 59 2.39 2.56 9.31
CA SER A 59 3.58 1.78 9.66
C SER A 59 3.30 0.26 9.75
N HIS A 60 2.20 -0.12 10.38
CA HIS A 60 1.79 -1.52 10.57
C HIS A 60 1.45 -2.24 9.24
N LEU A 61 1.06 -1.51 8.19
CA LEU A 61 0.76 -2.11 6.88
C LEU A 61 1.99 -2.25 5.98
N LYS A 62 3.08 -1.52 6.25
CA LYS A 62 4.27 -1.53 5.39
C LYS A 62 4.92 -2.91 5.33
N GLN A 63 5.03 -3.62 6.46
CA GLN A 63 5.59 -4.96 6.52
C GLN A 63 4.72 -5.98 5.79
N CYS A 64 3.40 -5.92 6.00
CA CYS A 64 2.43 -6.75 5.29
C CYS A 64 2.51 -6.57 3.77
N PHE A 65 2.61 -5.31 3.30
CA PHE A 65 2.81 -4.99 1.88
C PHE A 65 4.10 -5.56 1.31
N LEU A 66 5.22 -5.38 2.01
CA LEU A 66 6.52 -5.90 1.56
C LEU A 66 6.54 -7.43 1.54
N HIS A 67 5.89 -8.09 2.50
CA HIS A 67 5.80 -9.55 2.53
C HIS A 67 5.15 -10.12 1.25
N CYS A 68 4.16 -9.41 0.68
CA CYS A 68 3.55 -9.81 -0.60
C CYS A 68 4.56 -9.86 -1.77
N SER A 69 5.67 -9.12 -1.70
CA SER A 69 6.71 -9.13 -2.74
C SER A 69 7.61 -10.37 -2.73
N LEU A 70 7.52 -11.20 -1.68
CA LEU A 70 8.26 -12.47 -1.58
C LEU A 70 7.61 -13.57 -2.42
N PHE A 71 6.35 -13.39 -2.83
CA PHE A 71 5.65 -14.34 -3.67
C PHE A 71 6.00 -14.13 -5.15
N PRO A 72 6.12 -15.19 -5.95
CA PRO A 72 6.35 -15.07 -7.38
C PRO A 72 5.27 -14.24 -8.08
N ASP A 73 5.65 -13.56 -9.15
CA ASP A 73 4.70 -12.85 -10.01
C ASP A 73 3.55 -13.77 -10.43
N LYS A 74 2.31 -13.31 -10.20
CA LYS A 74 1.05 -14.02 -10.51
C LYS A 74 0.80 -15.29 -9.69
N ALA A 75 1.47 -15.45 -8.54
CA ALA A 75 1.09 -16.49 -7.59
C ALA A 75 -0.33 -16.25 -7.06
N ASP A 76 -1.09 -17.33 -6.91
CA ASP A 76 -2.38 -17.28 -6.23
C ASP A 76 -2.13 -17.11 -4.73
N MET A 77 -2.61 -15.98 -4.19
CA MET A 77 -2.51 -15.67 -2.76
C MET A 77 -3.90 -15.69 -2.16
N TYR A 78 -4.21 -16.72 -1.39
CA TYR A 78 -5.47 -16.80 -0.68
C TYR A 78 -5.42 -15.90 0.56
N ARG A 79 -6.45 -15.06 0.73
CA ARG A 79 -6.57 -14.12 1.85
C ARG A 79 -6.26 -14.77 3.21
N ARG A 80 -6.89 -15.91 3.50
CA ARG A 80 -6.73 -16.63 4.78
C ARG A 80 -5.31 -17.11 5.01
N ASP A 81 -4.60 -17.49 3.97
CA ASP A 81 -3.22 -17.96 4.09
C ASP A 81 -2.30 -16.77 4.34
N LEU A 82 -2.55 -15.66 3.64
CA LEU A 82 -1.78 -14.43 3.79
C LEU A 82 -1.92 -13.83 5.19
N THR A 83 -3.14 -13.75 5.73
CA THR A 83 -3.37 -13.22 7.08
C THR A 83 -2.72 -14.10 8.15
N ARG A 84 -2.78 -15.42 8.01
CA ARG A 84 -2.07 -16.36 8.91
C ARG A 84 -0.57 -16.22 8.85
N LEU A 85 -0.01 -16.00 7.65
CA LEU A 85 1.43 -15.75 7.51
C LEU A 85 1.83 -14.45 8.21
N TRP A 86 1.05 -13.38 8.09
CA TRP A 86 1.34 -12.12 8.79
C TRP A 86 1.28 -12.26 10.31
N VAL A 87 0.35 -13.05 10.84
CA VAL A 87 0.32 -13.40 12.28
C VAL A 87 1.57 -14.19 12.67
N ALA A 88 1.94 -15.21 11.87
CA ALA A 88 3.10 -16.07 12.16
C ALA A 88 4.44 -15.31 12.10
N GLU A 89 4.56 -14.34 11.20
CA GLU A 89 5.72 -13.45 11.07
C GLU A 89 5.73 -12.33 12.13
N GLY A 90 4.66 -12.18 12.91
CA GLY A 90 4.55 -11.17 13.97
C GLY A 90 4.33 -9.75 13.46
N PHE A 91 3.73 -9.58 12.27
CA PHE A 91 3.41 -8.25 11.73
C PHE A 91 2.15 -7.62 12.35
N THR A 92 1.38 -8.39 13.12
CA THR A 92 0.20 -7.91 13.84
C THR A 92 0.56 -7.46 15.25
N GLU A 93 0.15 -6.25 15.60
CA GLU A 93 0.32 -5.72 16.96
C GLU A 93 -0.92 -6.04 17.81
N GLU A 94 -0.73 -6.67 18.97
CA GLU A 94 -1.81 -7.01 19.89
C GLU A 94 -2.43 -5.73 20.50
N ASN A 95 -3.75 -5.57 20.39
CA ASN A 95 -4.47 -4.38 20.86
C ASN A 95 -5.40 -4.65 22.07
N GLY A 96 -5.47 -5.90 22.54
CA GLY A 96 -6.28 -6.31 23.70
C GLY A 96 -7.79 -6.40 23.45
N GLU A 97 -8.28 -6.00 22.28
CA GLU A 97 -9.70 -6.04 21.89
C GLU A 97 -9.99 -7.13 20.86
N LEU A 98 -9.08 -7.32 19.90
CA LEU A 98 -9.21 -8.24 18.79
C LEU A 98 -8.16 -9.35 18.89
N SER A 99 -8.49 -10.52 18.35
CA SER A 99 -7.50 -11.58 18.10
C SER A 99 -6.49 -11.15 17.03
N MET A 100 -5.30 -11.75 17.04
CA MET A 100 -4.28 -11.46 16.02
C MET A 100 -4.79 -11.75 14.60
N GLU A 101 -5.61 -12.79 14.43
CA GLU A 101 -6.24 -13.14 13.17
C GLU A 101 -7.25 -12.07 12.70
N GLU A 102 -8.02 -11.49 13.62
CA GLU A 102 -8.94 -10.37 13.30
C GLU A 102 -8.16 -9.12 12.90
N ILE A 103 -7.08 -8.79 13.62
CA ILE A 103 -6.19 -7.67 13.28
C ILE A 103 -5.56 -7.86 11.90
N ALA A 104 -5.10 -9.08 11.58
CA ALA A 104 -4.56 -9.40 10.26
C ALA A 104 -5.60 -9.25 9.14
N GLU A 105 -6.86 -9.61 9.38
CA GLU A 105 -7.94 -9.44 8.41
C GLU A 105 -8.26 -7.95 8.19
N ASP A 106 -8.26 -7.14 9.25
CA ASP A 106 -8.42 -5.69 9.13
C ASP A 106 -7.27 -5.08 8.30
N TYR A 107 -6.03 -5.50 8.56
CA TYR A 107 -4.87 -5.06 7.78
C TYR A 107 -5.00 -5.45 6.30
N PHE A 108 -5.54 -6.65 6.01
CA PHE A 108 -5.82 -7.07 4.64
C PHE A 108 -6.84 -6.15 3.97
N GLN A 109 -7.93 -5.82 4.67
CA GLN A 109 -8.99 -4.96 4.15
C GLN A 109 -8.51 -3.53 3.90
N ASP A 110 -7.62 -3.01 4.75
CA ASP A 110 -7.03 -1.68 4.58
C ASP A 110 -6.05 -1.64 3.39
N LEU A 111 -5.27 -2.71 3.19
CA LEU A 111 -4.36 -2.86 2.06
C LEU A 111 -5.09 -3.06 0.72
N ILE A 112 -6.16 -3.85 0.73
CA ILE A 112 -6.93 -4.24 -0.46
C ILE A 112 -8.42 -3.97 -0.19
N PRO A 113 -8.83 -2.69 -0.20
CA PRO A 113 -10.22 -2.35 0.05
C PRO A 113 -11.11 -2.88 -1.09
N PRO A 114 -12.33 -3.35 -0.79
CA PRO A 114 -13.29 -3.72 -1.82
C PRO A 114 -13.54 -2.53 -2.76
N LEU A 115 -13.42 -2.78 -4.06
CA LEU A 115 -13.72 -1.82 -5.13
C LEU A 115 -15.22 -1.62 -5.29
#